data_AF-A0AAI9TPW0-F1
#
_entry.id   AF-A0AAI9TPW0-F1
#
_cell.length_a   1.000
_cell.length_b   1.000
_cell.length_c   1.000
_cell.angle_alpha   90.00
_cell.angle_beta   90.00
_cell.angle_gamma   90.00
#
_symmetry.space_group_name_H-M   'P 1'
#
loop_
_entity.id
_entity.type
_entity.pdbx_description
1 polymer ?
#
loop_
_entity_poly.entity_id
_entity_poly.type
_entity_poly.pdbx_seq_one_letter_code
_entity_poly.pdbx_strand_id
1 'polypeptide(L)'
;MHCDNGPASIFFFCHSCDSSYSTHKTMVNSLWFKWKKLRLPWRKSFLVGEDLAGNTFWEFKDVLNAARFRRIVRFDPKTHFSDVQVTPQWHQWLRHVREHPPSIQEQQQDLVRQAQIKQLARLADERWASKASFLDKPKTQQPPPTTQINEATLNTPANAAPTQQTPVSTTSPETAPAAPKTQKVENPWTKAKKANPGEEWQPEAWSPSSKR
;
A
#
# COMPACT_ATOMS: atom_id res chain seq x y z
N MET A 1 65.40 22.22 -14.98
CA MET A 1 64.38 21.22 -15.39
C MET A 1 63.61 20.83 -14.14
N HIS A 2 62.27 20.82 -14.08
CA HIS A 2 61.32 19.98 -14.87
C HIS A 2 61.54 18.48 -14.63
N CYS A 3 60.55 17.61 -14.39
CA CYS A 3 59.10 17.75 -14.10
C CYS A 3 58.56 16.38 -13.60
N ASP A 4 57.48 16.24 -12.81
CA ASP A 4 56.85 17.16 -11.85
C ASP A 4 55.87 16.42 -10.92
N ASN A 5 55.14 17.12 -10.04
CA ASN A 5 54.08 16.53 -9.19
C ASN A 5 52.85 16.10 -9.99
N GLY A 6 52.55 14.79 -10.02
CA GLY A 6 51.34 14.25 -10.64
C GLY A 6 50.10 14.42 -9.74
N PRO A 7 49.08 15.21 -10.13
CA PRO A 7 47.85 15.32 -9.36
C PRO A 7 47.02 14.04 -9.50
N ALA A 8 46.59 13.46 -8.38
CA ALA A 8 45.61 12.38 -8.36
C ALA A 8 44.23 12.95 -8.74
N SER A 9 43.87 12.89 -10.03
CA SER A 9 42.55 13.28 -10.52
C SER A 9 41.46 12.43 -9.89
N ILE A 10 40.82 12.97 -8.84
CA ILE A 10 39.58 12.42 -8.29
C ILE A 10 38.51 12.59 -9.38
N PHE A 11 38.24 11.51 -10.12
CA PHE A 11 37.11 11.44 -11.03
C PHE A 11 35.81 11.44 -10.23
N PHE A 12 35.35 12.64 -9.85
CA PHE A 12 33.96 12.88 -9.53
C PHE A 12 33.13 12.62 -10.78
N PHE A 13 32.77 11.34 -10.98
CA PHE A 13 31.90 10.90 -12.04
C PHE A 13 30.47 11.34 -11.70
N CYS A 14 30.22 12.64 -11.92
CA CYS A 14 28.90 13.22 -11.83
C CYS A 14 28.02 12.50 -12.85
N HIS A 15 27.18 11.57 -12.36
CA HIS A 15 26.07 11.05 -13.13
C HIS A 15 25.12 12.21 -13.40
N SER A 16 25.40 12.89 -14.52
CA SER A 16 24.55 13.91 -15.09
C SER A 16 23.14 13.36 -15.16
N CYS A 17 22.18 14.15 -14.70
CA CYS A 17 20.79 13.77 -14.75
C CYS A 17 20.40 13.62 -16.22
N ASP A 18 20.36 12.38 -16.72
CA ASP A 18 19.71 12.04 -17.98
C ASP A 18 18.20 12.14 -17.79
N SER A 19 17.76 13.39 -17.60
CA SER A 19 16.38 13.80 -17.78
C SER A 19 16.12 13.83 -19.27
N SER A 20 16.16 12.64 -19.88
CA SER A 20 15.69 12.38 -21.23
C SER A 20 14.32 13.02 -21.38
N TYR A 21 14.27 14.13 -22.12
CA TYR A 21 13.09 14.96 -22.28
C TYR A 21 12.05 14.18 -23.08
N SER A 22 11.30 13.33 -22.38
CA SER A 22 10.02 12.80 -22.83
C SER A 22 9.22 14.01 -23.27
N THR A 23 8.99 14.15 -24.57
CA THR A 23 8.18 15.25 -25.09
C THR A 23 6.73 14.95 -24.72
N HIS A 24 6.34 15.28 -23.48
CA HIS A 24 5.03 14.98 -22.92
C HIS A 24 3.97 15.69 -23.78
N LYS A 25 3.43 14.96 -24.76
CA LYS A 25 2.54 15.54 -25.77
C LYS A 25 1.12 15.61 -25.23
N THR A 26 0.96 16.30 -24.10
CA THR A 26 -0.29 16.51 -23.37
C THR A 26 -1.20 17.46 -24.15
N MET A 27 -1.77 16.97 -25.25
CA MET A 27 -2.60 17.74 -26.20
C MET A 27 -4.01 18.08 -25.67
N VAL A 28 -4.16 18.25 -24.36
CA VAL A 28 -5.43 18.45 -23.63
C VAL A 28 -6.25 19.63 -24.18
N ASN A 29 -5.58 20.63 -24.77
CA ASN A 29 -6.19 21.82 -25.34
C ASN A 29 -6.48 21.77 -26.85
N SER A 30 -6.17 20.68 -27.56
CA SER A 30 -6.47 20.57 -28.99
C SER A 30 -7.98 20.35 -29.25
N LEU A 31 -8.58 21.22 -30.05
CA LEU A 31 -9.98 21.14 -30.49
C LEU A 31 -10.32 19.80 -31.14
N TRP A 32 -9.34 19.13 -31.77
CA TRP A 32 -9.50 17.80 -32.34
C TRP A 32 -9.85 16.76 -31.26
N PHE A 33 -9.22 16.79 -30.09
CA PHE A 33 -9.50 15.85 -29.00
C PHE A 33 -10.89 16.11 -28.41
N LYS A 34 -11.27 17.39 -28.24
CA LYS A 34 -12.63 17.79 -27.86
C LYS A 34 -13.66 17.24 -28.86
N TRP A 35 -13.45 17.45 -30.17
CA TRP A 35 -14.29 16.91 -31.25
C TRP A 35 -14.33 15.37 -31.31
N LYS A 36 -13.22 14.69 -30.99
CA LYS A 36 -13.17 13.21 -30.94
C LYS A 36 -13.87 12.62 -29.71
N LYS A 37 -14.05 13.38 -28.61
CA LYS A 37 -14.77 12.97 -27.39
C LYS A 37 -16.30 13.04 -27.53
N LEU A 38 -16.86 13.77 -28.50
CA LEU A 38 -18.32 13.77 -28.75
C LEU A 38 -18.82 12.40 -29.26
N ARG A 39 -19.96 11.96 -28.72
CA ARG A 39 -20.67 10.73 -29.09
C ARG A 39 -21.78 11.03 -30.11
N LEU A 40 -21.42 11.29 -31.36
CA LEU A 40 -22.38 11.55 -32.46
C LEU A 40 -22.98 10.22 -32.98
N PRO A 41 -24.27 10.13 -33.33
CA PRO A 41 -24.94 8.83 -33.56
C PRO A 41 -24.41 8.03 -34.77
N TRP A 42 -23.82 8.68 -35.77
CA TRP A 42 -23.19 8.01 -36.92
C TRP A 42 -21.76 7.50 -36.65
N ARG A 43 -21.19 7.79 -35.47
CA ARG A 43 -19.78 7.53 -35.15
C ARG A 43 -19.61 6.21 -34.39
N LYS A 44 -19.07 5.20 -35.07
CA LYS A 44 -18.81 3.86 -34.48
C LYS A 44 -17.69 3.82 -33.43
N SER A 45 -16.80 4.82 -33.36
CA SER A 45 -15.68 4.90 -32.42
C SER A 45 -15.42 6.32 -31.90
N PHE A 46 -15.28 6.47 -30.58
CA PHE A 46 -15.09 7.75 -29.90
C PHE A 46 -13.91 7.70 -28.92
N LEU A 47 -13.28 8.85 -28.71
CA LEU A 47 -12.21 9.02 -27.72
C LEU A 47 -12.86 9.12 -26.35
N VAL A 48 -12.39 8.32 -25.39
CA VAL A 48 -12.89 8.32 -24.01
C VAL A 48 -12.00 9.18 -23.12
N GLY A 49 -10.69 9.01 -23.23
CA GLY A 49 -9.73 9.79 -22.45
C GLY A 49 -8.29 9.59 -22.91
N GLU A 50 -7.38 10.15 -22.13
CA GLU A 50 -5.93 10.02 -22.28
C GLU A 50 -5.30 9.78 -20.90
N ASP A 51 -4.08 9.22 -20.89
CA ASP A 51 -3.27 9.16 -19.68
C ASP A 51 -2.17 10.23 -19.64
N LEU A 52 -1.50 10.34 -18.49
CA LEU A 52 -0.38 11.26 -18.28
C LEU A 52 0.86 10.95 -19.14
N ALA A 53 0.93 9.77 -19.78
CA ALA A 53 1.98 9.40 -20.73
C ALA A 53 1.64 9.78 -22.19
N GLY A 54 0.39 10.17 -22.46
CA GLY A 54 -0.10 10.53 -23.79
C GLY A 54 -0.74 9.38 -24.56
N ASN A 55 -0.94 8.21 -23.94
CA ASN A 55 -1.73 7.13 -24.55
C ASN A 55 -3.19 7.56 -24.64
N THR A 56 -3.88 7.24 -25.74
CA THR A 56 -5.28 7.61 -25.95
C THR A 56 -6.18 6.37 -25.89
N PHE A 57 -7.30 6.49 -25.17
CA PHE A 57 -8.19 5.37 -24.86
C PHE A 57 -9.52 5.54 -25.61
N TRP A 58 -9.87 4.54 -26.41
CA TRP A 58 -10.98 4.58 -27.35
C TRP A 58 -11.99 3.47 -27.05
N GLU A 59 -13.26 3.77 -27.26
CA GLU A 59 -14.34 2.80 -27.17
C GLU A 59 -15.12 2.79 -28.50
N PHE A 60 -15.47 1.60 -28.98
CA PHE A 60 -16.08 1.41 -30.30
C PHE A 60 -17.03 0.21 -30.33
N LYS A 61 -18.00 0.25 -31.25
CA LYS A 61 -18.78 -0.95 -31.61
C LYS A 61 -18.06 -1.75 -32.68
N ASP A 62 -17.91 -3.04 -32.44
CA ASP A 62 -17.48 -4.01 -33.44
C ASP A 62 -18.57 -4.18 -34.51
N VAL A 63 -18.18 -4.52 -35.73
CA VAL A 63 -19.13 -4.86 -36.82
C VAL A 63 -19.66 -6.27 -36.62
N LEU A 64 -18.82 -7.20 -36.14
CA LEU A 64 -19.20 -8.61 -35.90
C LEU A 64 -19.92 -8.79 -34.56
N ASN A 65 -19.65 -7.92 -33.58
CA ASN A 65 -20.11 -8.05 -32.20
C ASN A 65 -20.76 -6.75 -31.68
N ALA A 66 -21.80 -6.27 -32.39
CA ALA A 66 -22.45 -4.98 -32.12
C ALA A 66 -23.13 -4.86 -30.72
N ALA A 67 -23.28 -5.97 -30.00
CA ALA A 67 -23.87 -6.01 -28.65
C ALA A 67 -23.00 -5.37 -27.57
N ARG A 68 -21.66 -5.48 -27.65
CA ARG A 68 -20.72 -4.98 -26.63
C ARG A 68 -19.76 -3.93 -27.21
N PHE A 69 -19.58 -2.84 -26.48
CA PHE A 69 -18.53 -1.87 -26.79
C PHE A 69 -17.14 -2.46 -26.46
N ARG A 70 -16.26 -2.52 -27.46
CA ARG A 70 -14.85 -2.89 -27.31
C ARG A 70 -14.04 -1.65 -26.93
N ARG A 71 -13.07 -1.83 -26.02
CA ARG A 71 -12.17 -0.79 -25.52
C ARG A 71 -10.76 -1.08 -26.01
N ILE A 72 -10.00 -0.05 -26.41
CA ILE A 72 -8.65 -0.19 -26.99
C ILE A 72 -7.79 1.03 -26.65
N VAL A 73 -6.51 0.80 -26.38
CA VAL A 73 -5.48 1.83 -26.23
C VAL A 73 -4.80 2.11 -27.58
N ARG A 74 -4.47 3.37 -27.84
CA ARG A 74 -3.63 3.81 -28.97
C ARG A 74 -2.47 4.66 -28.44
N PHE A 75 -1.27 4.15 -28.64
CA PHE A 75 0.03 4.72 -28.29
C PHE A 75 0.77 5.15 -29.58
N ASP A 76 2.02 5.62 -29.47
CA ASP A 76 2.83 5.99 -30.65
C ASP A 76 3.23 4.73 -31.44
N PRO A 77 3.02 4.65 -32.77
CA PRO A 77 3.40 3.48 -33.57
C PRO A 77 4.90 3.16 -33.56
N LYS A 78 5.76 4.04 -33.03
CA LYS A 78 7.20 3.78 -32.83
C LYS A 78 7.52 2.99 -31.56
N THR A 79 6.67 3.03 -30.53
CA THR A 79 6.92 2.28 -29.28
C THR A 79 6.50 0.83 -29.45
N HIS A 80 7.37 -0.11 -29.07
CA HIS A 80 7.07 -1.53 -29.15
C HIS A 80 6.02 -1.94 -28.10
N PHE A 81 5.17 -2.93 -28.45
CA PHE A 81 3.99 -3.32 -27.67
C PHE A 81 4.28 -3.68 -26.21
N SER A 82 5.44 -4.28 -25.91
CA SER A 82 5.83 -4.65 -24.53
C SER A 82 6.18 -3.44 -23.66
N ASP A 83 6.56 -2.31 -24.26
CA ASP A 83 7.12 -1.16 -23.55
C ASP A 83 6.03 -0.15 -23.16
N VAL A 84 4.81 -0.32 -23.71
CA VAL A 84 3.66 0.58 -23.52
C VAL A 84 3.15 0.53 -22.08
N GLN A 85 3.66 1.45 -21.27
CA GLN A 85 3.21 1.60 -19.88
C GLN A 85 1.80 2.17 -19.81
N VAL A 86 0.84 1.39 -19.30
CA VAL A 86 -0.55 1.78 -19.06
C VAL A 86 -0.86 1.65 -17.57
N THR A 87 -1.49 2.66 -16.96
CA THR A 87 -1.74 2.64 -15.51
C THR A 87 -2.70 1.51 -15.08
N PRO A 88 -2.65 1.02 -13.83
CA PRO A 88 -3.58 -0.02 -13.36
C PRO A 88 -5.06 0.38 -13.47
N GLN A 89 -5.38 1.66 -13.31
CA GLN A 89 -6.72 2.21 -13.45
C GLN A 89 -7.23 2.09 -14.90
N TRP A 90 -6.38 2.41 -15.89
CA TRP A 90 -6.71 2.23 -17.31
C TRP A 90 -6.79 0.76 -17.70
N HIS A 91 -5.96 -0.12 -17.12
CA HIS A 91 -6.07 -1.56 -17.27
C HIS A 91 -7.42 -2.12 -16.77
N GLN A 92 -7.91 -1.68 -15.60
CA GLN A 92 -9.24 -2.07 -15.10
C GLN A 92 -10.35 -1.64 -16.06
N TRP A 93 -10.27 -0.41 -16.61
CA TRP A 93 -11.24 0.08 -17.58
C TRP A 93 -11.20 -0.70 -18.91
N LEU A 94 -10.00 -0.97 -19.45
CA LEU A 94 -9.81 -1.78 -20.67
C LEU A 94 -10.33 -3.22 -20.51
N ARG A 95 -10.26 -3.79 -19.30
CA ARG A 95 -10.77 -5.13 -18.97
C ARG A 95 -12.27 -5.16 -18.60
N HIS A 96 -12.96 -4.02 -18.67
CA HIS A 96 -14.36 -3.86 -18.22
C HIS A 96 -14.60 -4.22 -16.74
N VAL A 97 -13.56 -4.15 -15.90
CA VAL A 97 -13.69 -4.24 -14.43
C VAL A 97 -14.26 -2.94 -13.85
N ARG A 98 -14.11 -1.84 -14.59
CA ARG A 98 -14.63 -0.51 -14.24
C ARG A 98 -15.46 0.05 -15.39
N GLU A 99 -16.64 0.60 -15.08
CA GLU A 99 -17.49 1.21 -16.10
C GLU A 99 -16.96 2.57 -16.56
N HIS A 100 -16.77 3.49 -15.61
CA HIS A 100 -16.26 4.83 -15.91
C HIS A 100 -14.73 4.80 -16.12
N PRO A 101 -14.21 5.59 -17.07
CA PRO A 101 -12.77 5.77 -17.25
C PRO A 101 -12.17 6.56 -16.07
N PRO A 102 -10.88 6.35 -15.72
CA PRO A 102 -10.23 7.13 -14.68
C PRO A 102 -10.04 8.59 -15.09
N SER A 103 -10.35 9.50 -14.18
CA SER A 103 -10.25 10.95 -14.44
C SER A 103 -8.79 11.43 -14.43
N ILE A 104 -8.51 12.56 -15.09
CA ILE A 104 -7.15 13.15 -15.10
C ILE A 104 -6.68 13.47 -13.67
N GLN A 105 -7.57 14.00 -12.82
CA GLN A 105 -7.31 14.26 -11.41
C GLN A 105 -6.99 12.97 -10.63
N GLU A 106 -7.72 11.88 -10.87
CA GLU A 106 -7.51 10.59 -10.22
C GLU A 106 -6.16 9.96 -10.59
N GLN A 107 -5.74 10.10 -11.85
CA GLN A 107 -4.41 9.67 -12.31
C GLN A 107 -3.30 10.46 -11.60
N GLN A 108 -3.49 11.77 -11.41
CA GLN A 108 -2.55 12.66 -10.72
C GLN A 108 -2.49 12.37 -9.21
N GLN A 109 -3.65 12.10 -8.59
CA GLN A 109 -3.73 11.63 -7.20
C GLN A 109 -3.01 10.29 -7.01
N ASP A 110 -3.04 9.38 -7.99
CA ASP A 110 -2.29 8.13 -7.89
C ASP A 110 -0.77 8.33 -7.90
N LEU A 111 -0.24 9.27 -8.70
CA LEU A 111 1.19 9.63 -8.65
C LEU A 111 1.59 10.20 -7.28
N VAL A 112 0.76 11.07 -6.70
CA VAL A 112 0.98 11.61 -5.35
C VAL A 112 0.97 10.50 -4.30
N ARG A 113 -0.01 9.59 -4.37
CA ARG A 113 -0.10 8.39 -3.50
C ARG A 113 1.14 7.49 -3.63
N GLN A 114 1.62 7.25 -4.85
CA GLN A 114 2.84 6.46 -5.08
C GLN A 114 4.08 7.12 -4.47
N ALA A 115 4.22 8.45 -4.57
CA ALA A 115 5.31 9.19 -3.95
C ALA A 115 5.26 9.13 -2.41
N GLN A 116 4.07 9.34 -1.83
CA GLN A 116 3.83 9.23 -0.38
C GLN A 116 4.18 7.83 0.15
N ILE A 117 3.76 6.76 -0.54
CA ILE A 117 4.08 5.39 -0.14
C ILE A 117 5.59 5.12 -0.18
N LYS A 118 6.32 5.61 -1.19
CA LYS A 118 7.79 5.48 -1.27
C LYS A 118 8.49 6.20 -0.11
N GLN A 119 7.99 7.36 0.32
CA GLN A 119 8.51 8.07 1.49
C GLN A 119 8.19 7.33 2.81
N LEU A 120 6.96 6.85 2.97
CA LEU A 120 6.53 6.11 4.17
C LEU A 120 7.24 4.77 4.32
N ALA A 121 7.51 4.07 3.22
CA ALA A 121 8.31 2.85 3.19
C ALA A 121 9.72 3.09 3.75
N ARG A 122 10.45 4.09 3.20
CA ARG A 122 11.79 4.45 3.70
C ARG A 122 11.79 4.75 5.20
N LEU A 123 10.82 5.55 5.68
CA LEU A 123 10.69 5.86 7.11
C LEU A 123 10.33 4.63 7.97
N ALA A 124 9.72 3.59 7.39
CA ALA A 124 9.48 2.31 8.06
C ALA A 124 10.75 1.45 8.06
N ASP A 125 11.52 1.42 6.97
CA ASP A 125 12.79 0.71 6.85
C ASP A 125 13.85 1.27 7.82
N GLU A 126 13.98 2.60 7.89
CA GLU A 126 14.82 3.31 8.86
C GLU A 126 14.45 2.95 10.31
N ARG A 127 13.14 2.91 10.63
CA ARG A 127 12.64 2.50 11.95
C ARG A 127 12.81 1.01 12.23
N TRP A 128 12.82 0.16 11.20
CA TRP A 128 13.04 -1.27 11.35
C TRP A 128 14.52 -1.56 11.62
N ALA A 129 15.43 -0.98 10.82
CA ALA A 129 16.87 -1.07 11.02
C ALA A 129 17.33 -0.47 12.37
N SER A 130 16.69 0.62 12.81
CA SER A 130 16.99 1.25 14.11
C SER A 130 16.51 0.45 15.33
N LYS A 131 15.59 -0.51 15.14
CA LYS A 131 15.14 -1.40 16.22
C LYS A 131 16.11 -2.57 16.31
N ALA A 132 17.04 -2.48 17.27
CA ALA A 132 18.07 -3.47 17.56
C ALA A 132 17.56 -4.91 17.34
N SER A 133 18.13 -5.58 16.34
CA SER A 133 17.74 -6.92 15.92
C SER A 133 17.87 -7.89 17.10
N PHE A 134 16.74 -8.48 17.52
CA PHE A 134 16.73 -9.50 18.58
C PHE A 134 17.53 -10.76 18.17
N LEU A 135 17.83 -10.91 16.88
CA LEU A 135 18.65 -11.97 16.31
C LEU A 135 20.16 -11.71 16.47
N ASP A 136 20.61 -10.45 16.39
CA ASP A 136 22.03 -10.05 16.53
C ASP A 136 22.46 -9.95 17.99
N LYS A 137 21.97 -10.87 18.82
CA LYS A 137 22.54 -11.13 20.14
C LYS A 137 23.82 -11.93 19.93
N PRO A 138 24.98 -11.50 20.45
CA PRO A 138 26.15 -12.36 20.48
C PRO A 138 25.81 -13.66 21.21
N LYS A 139 26.48 -14.75 20.83
CA LYS A 139 26.15 -16.13 21.24
C LYS A 139 26.53 -16.42 22.70
N THR A 140 25.93 -15.68 23.64
CA THR A 140 26.04 -15.88 25.08
C THR A 140 25.29 -17.15 25.48
N GLN A 141 26.01 -18.27 25.40
CA GLN A 141 25.72 -19.58 26.00
C GLN A 141 24.23 -19.85 26.32
N GLN A 142 23.51 -20.41 25.35
CA GLN A 142 22.31 -21.17 25.70
C GLN A 142 22.76 -22.40 26.53
N PRO A 143 22.24 -22.63 27.75
CA PRO A 143 22.28 -23.95 28.33
C PRO A 143 21.48 -24.92 27.44
N PRO A 144 21.84 -26.21 27.37
CA PRO A 144 21.12 -27.17 26.54
C PRO A 144 19.65 -27.29 26.97
N PRO A 145 18.71 -27.50 26.03
CA PRO A 145 17.28 -27.56 26.36
C PRO A 145 16.95 -28.82 27.17
N THR A 146 16.66 -28.65 28.46
CA THR A 146 16.19 -29.74 29.33
C THR A 146 14.74 -30.10 28.99
N THR A 147 14.56 -30.97 28.00
CA THR A 147 13.30 -31.70 27.80
C THR A 147 13.18 -32.82 28.84
N GLN A 148 12.76 -32.47 30.06
CA GLN A 148 12.27 -33.44 31.04
C GLN A 148 10.83 -33.07 31.43
N ILE A 149 9.89 -33.85 30.92
CA ILE A 149 8.46 -33.74 31.22
C ILE A 149 8.21 -34.65 32.42
N ASN A 150 8.25 -34.10 33.64
CA ASN A 150 8.05 -34.89 34.85
C ASN A 150 6.55 -35.04 35.13
N GLU A 151 5.96 -36.16 34.71
CA GLU A 151 4.58 -36.58 34.99
C GLU A 151 4.38 -36.94 36.48
N ALA A 152 4.54 -35.97 37.38
CA ALA A 152 4.62 -36.20 38.83
C ALA A 152 3.96 -35.10 39.69
N THR A 153 2.91 -34.42 39.19
CA THR A 153 2.07 -33.52 40.02
C THR A 153 0.60 -33.52 39.58
N LEU A 154 0.00 -34.70 39.57
CA LEU A 154 -1.46 -34.87 39.60
C LEU A 154 -1.86 -35.30 41.02
N ASN A 155 -2.87 -34.62 41.60
CA ASN A 155 -3.29 -34.68 43.01
C ASN A 155 -2.23 -34.06 43.95
N THR A 156 -2.55 -33.14 44.88
CA THR A 156 -3.70 -33.10 45.81
C THR A 156 -4.08 -31.63 46.11
N PRO A 157 -5.35 -31.27 46.37
CA PRO A 157 -5.77 -29.88 46.49
C PRO A 157 -5.40 -29.21 47.83
N ALA A 158 -5.14 -27.91 47.80
CA ALA A 158 -5.05 -27.03 48.97
C ALA A 158 -5.79 -25.71 48.71
N ASN A 159 -6.72 -25.36 49.59
CA ASN A 159 -7.51 -24.12 49.51
C ASN A 159 -6.75 -22.98 50.19
N ALA A 160 -6.29 -21.98 49.43
CA ALA A 160 -5.67 -20.76 49.98
C ALA A 160 -5.88 -19.56 49.05
N ALA A 161 -6.72 -18.61 49.46
CA ALA A 161 -6.78 -17.29 48.85
C ALA A 161 -5.82 -16.31 49.55
N PRO A 162 -5.06 -15.52 48.77
CA PRO A 162 -4.76 -14.13 49.13
C PRO A 162 -5.37 -13.22 48.04
N THR A 163 -6.36 -12.39 48.37
CA THR A 163 -6.23 -11.11 49.09
C THR A 163 -5.64 -10.01 48.21
N GLN A 164 -6.49 -9.02 47.90
CA GLN A 164 -6.15 -7.80 47.18
C GLN A 164 -5.16 -6.95 47.98
N GLN A 165 -4.17 -6.35 47.32
CA GLN A 165 -3.31 -5.31 47.91
C GLN A 165 -3.17 -4.12 46.97
N THR A 166 -4.15 -3.22 47.03
CA THR A 166 -3.97 -1.81 46.61
C THR A 166 -3.24 -1.04 47.72
N PRO A 167 -2.09 -0.42 47.47
CA PRO A 167 -1.53 0.56 48.40
C PRO A 167 -2.41 1.82 48.38
N VAL A 168 -3.07 2.11 49.50
CA VAL A 168 -3.84 3.34 49.72
C VAL A 168 -2.93 4.46 50.25
N SER A 169 -3.30 5.72 50.01
CA SER A 169 -2.71 6.90 50.66
C SER A 169 -3.73 8.04 50.79
N THR A 170 -4.04 8.43 52.03
CA THR A 170 -4.87 9.58 52.48
C THR A 170 -3.98 10.61 53.22
N THR A 171 -4.39 11.83 53.62
CA THR A 171 -5.70 12.49 53.85
C THR A 171 -5.71 13.94 53.27
N SER A 172 -6.82 14.68 53.14
CA SER A 172 -8.22 14.27 52.91
C SER A 172 -9.06 15.36 52.18
N PRO A 173 -9.36 16.56 52.74
CA PRO A 173 -10.67 17.17 52.44
C PRO A 173 -10.72 18.66 52.03
N GLU A 174 -11.96 19.05 51.67
CA GLU A 174 -12.63 20.34 51.92
C GLU A 174 -12.71 21.37 50.77
N THR A 175 -13.97 21.63 50.36
CA THR A 175 -14.54 22.81 49.67
C THR A 175 -14.78 22.72 48.15
N ALA A 176 -16.07 22.64 47.80
CA ALA A 176 -16.68 22.87 46.48
C ALA A 176 -17.11 24.38 46.36
N PRO A 177 -17.55 24.94 45.20
CA PRO A 177 -18.26 24.27 44.10
C PRO A 177 -17.98 24.83 42.67
N ALA A 178 -18.95 24.56 41.77
CA ALA A 178 -19.11 25.01 40.37
C ALA A 178 -18.41 24.16 39.29
N ALA A 179 -19.15 23.89 38.20
CA ALA A 179 -18.74 23.06 37.07
C ALA A 179 -18.64 23.90 35.78
N PRO A 180 -17.99 23.36 34.73
CA PRO A 180 -18.81 22.77 33.67
C PRO A 180 -18.38 21.35 33.26
N LYS A 181 -19.27 20.63 32.58
CA LYS A 181 -19.11 19.20 32.23
C LYS A 181 -18.20 19.02 31.01
N THR A 182 -16.97 18.52 31.23
CA THR A 182 -16.09 18.06 30.14
C THR A 182 -16.61 16.75 29.53
N GLN A 183 -16.84 16.75 28.22
CA GLN A 183 -17.25 15.54 27.49
C GLN A 183 -16.04 14.61 27.31
N LYS A 184 -16.12 13.41 27.86
CA LYS A 184 -15.10 12.37 27.72
C LYS A 184 -15.15 11.80 26.29
N VAL A 185 -14.32 12.33 25.40
CA VAL A 185 -14.15 11.80 24.04
C VAL A 185 -13.51 10.41 24.13
N GLU A 186 -14.31 9.36 23.97
CA GLU A 186 -13.79 7.99 23.95
C GLU A 186 -13.08 7.71 22.62
N ASN A 187 -11.78 7.39 22.70
CA ASN A 187 -10.98 7.08 21.53
C ASN A 187 -11.55 5.84 20.80
N PRO A 188 -11.86 5.90 19.49
CA PRO A 188 -12.63 4.85 18.81
C PRO A 188 -11.91 3.49 18.81
N TRP A 189 -10.57 3.48 18.81
CA TRP A 189 -9.75 2.27 18.92
C TRP A 189 -9.90 1.50 20.23
N THR A 190 -10.50 2.06 21.29
CA THR A 190 -10.74 1.32 22.54
C THR A 190 -11.76 0.19 22.38
N LYS A 191 -12.74 0.34 21.46
CA LYS A 191 -13.76 -0.69 21.20
C LYS A 191 -13.23 -1.87 20.39
N ALA A 192 -12.15 -1.68 19.62
CA ALA A 192 -11.49 -2.73 18.82
C ALA A 192 -10.74 -3.79 19.65
N LYS A 193 -10.76 -3.70 21.00
CA LYS A 193 -10.21 -4.72 21.91
C LYS A 193 -11.26 -5.71 22.47
N LYS A 194 -12.50 -5.68 21.98
CA LYS A 194 -13.53 -6.67 22.30
C LYS A 194 -13.84 -7.51 21.07
N ALA A 195 -13.36 -8.76 21.08
CA ALA A 195 -13.43 -9.77 20.02
C ALA A 195 -12.76 -9.34 18.69
N ASN A 196 -11.62 -9.96 18.36
CA ASN A 196 -11.23 -10.05 16.95
C ASN A 196 -12.10 -11.12 16.27
N PRO A 197 -12.65 -10.90 15.07
CA PRO A 197 -13.51 -11.88 14.38
C PRO A 197 -12.75 -13.13 13.85
N GLY A 198 -11.52 -13.36 14.32
CA GLY A 198 -10.76 -14.59 14.12
C GLY A 198 -10.49 -15.37 15.42
N GLU A 199 -10.98 -14.91 16.57
CA GLU A 199 -10.81 -15.61 17.86
C GLU A 199 -11.69 -16.88 17.95
N GLU A 200 -12.89 -16.90 17.33
CA GLU A 200 -13.66 -18.13 17.08
C GLU A 200 -13.12 -19.00 15.92
N TRP A 201 -12.19 -18.52 15.08
CA TRP A 201 -11.75 -19.28 13.91
C TRP A 201 -10.74 -20.36 14.27
N GLN A 202 -11.20 -21.61 14.27
CA GLN A 202 -10.35 -22.80 14.36
C GLN A 202 -10.27 -23.50 12.98
N PRO A 203 -9.09 -23.91 12.51
CA PRO A 203 -8.97 -24.64 11.26
C PRO A 203 -9.52 -26.06 11.40
N GLU A 204 -10.50 -26.42 10.55
CA GLU A 204 -10.97 -27.79 10.44
C GLU A 204 -9.86 -28.70 9.87
N ALA A 205 -9.64 -29.86 10.50
CA ALA A 205 -8.57 -30.76 10.10
C ALA A 205 -8.89 -31.44 8.76
N TRP A 206 -8.01 -31.26 7.77
CA TRP A 206 -8.14 -31.89 6.44
C TRP A 206 -8.27 -33.41 6.56
N SER A 207 -9.43 -33.94 6.20
CA SER A 207 -9.70 -35.38 6.15
C SER A 207 -9.61 -35.90 4.70
N PRO A 208 -8.62 -36.74 4.35
CA PRO A 208 -8.52 -37.29 3.00
C PRO A 208 -9.58 -38.38 2.78
N SER A 209 -10.53 -38.14 1.88
CA SER A 209 -11.57 -39.12 1.53
C SER A 209 -11.01 -40.27 0.69
N SER A 210 -10.47 -41.29 1.36
CA SER A 210 -10.02 -42.52 0.71
C SER A 210 -11.21 -43.41 0.31
N LYS A 211 -11.65 -43.30 -0.94
CA LYS A 211 -12.51 -44.34 -1.53
C LYS A 211 -11.67 -45.59 -1.83
N ARG A 212 -12.22 -46.75 -1.45
CA ARG A 212 -11.79 -48.10 -1.85
C ARG A 212 -12.99 -48.78 -2.48
#